data_AF-A0A7T7ALP5-F1
#
_entry.id   AF-A0A7T7ALP5-F1
#
_cell.length_a   1.000
_cell.length_b   1.000
_cell.length_c   1.000
_cell.angle_alpha   90.00
_cell.angle_beta   90.00
_cell.angle_gamma   90.00
#
_symmetry.space_group_name_H-M   'P 1'
#
loop_
_entity.id
_entity.type
_entity.pdbx_description
1 polymer ?
#
loop_
_entity_poly.entity_id
_entity_poly.type
_entity_poly.pdbx_seq_one_letter_code
_entity_poly.pdbx_strand_id
1 'polypeptide(L)'
;MTIYNELPVTTFRWTKANHILLDDLNINKTEYNYNTVKVGKDNVSDIPMAEEIKIKDDFVGASKESLEEVLEIANYKKYIFAKSGENLDIYLDLKTNEANPVLIGDISIYGKENSNIQITMDYSGDYKNAYTNVLTRIKAEKNSKINIVKVQRQGEIRHIEHRYSQVEENGEVKYLTVNLGGEESLYHFVTDLIGDNSKADLKTIYIGEGKSLTDIYNNIRFYGKNANGDFIVKGALKDQAKKYFRGTLDFIKGSSQSTGDEEEKVILLNDKVKSFAIPILLAGEDDVIGNHAASAGQVDENILFYIMSRGFSEKEAKKMIVEGSFRPIIDEIKNMELRDFVIDTLDKKLEKV
;
A
#
# COMPACT_ATOMS: atom_id res chain seq x y z
N MET A 1 -4.71 -24.09 -2.41
CA MET A 1 -3.86 -23.15 -1.66
C MET A 1 -2.98 -22.45 -2.67
N THR A 2 -2.96 -21.13 -2.61
CA THR A 2 -2.22 -20.27 -3.56
C THR A 2 -1.02 -19.64 -2.87
N ILE A 3 0.09 -19.51 -3.61
CA ILE A 3 1.30 -18.82 -3.17
C ILE A 3 1.10 -17.32 -3.43
N TYR A 4 1.33 -16.49 -2.41
CA TYR A 4 1.29 -15.04 -2.56
C TYR A 4 2.65 -14.38 -2.24
N ASN A 5 2.90 -13.27 -2.93
CA ASN A 5 4.05 -12.38 -2.78
C ASN A 5 5.38 -13.15 -2.71
N GLU A 6 5.59 -14.01 -3.70
CA GLU A 6 6.85 -14.72 -3.83
C GLU A 6 7.99 -13.75 -4.14
N LEU A 7 9.09 -13.88 -3.41
CA LEU A 7 10.29 -13.09 -3.67
C LEU A 7 10.85 -13.35 -5.07
N PRO A 8 11.37 -12.31 -5.76
CA PRO A 8 12.02 -12.47 -7.06
C PRO A 8 13.29 -13.34 -6.96
N VAL A 9 13.95 -13.32 -5.80
CA VAL A 9 15.11 -14.16 -5.49
C VAL A 9 14.84 -14.86 -4.16
N THR A 10 14.78 -16.18 -4.17
CA THR A 10 14.51 -16.95 -2.96
C THR A 10 15.66 -16.85 -1.97
N THR A 11 15.34 -16.50 -0.72
CA THR A 11 16.30 -16.55 0.40
C THR A 11 16.23 -17.90 1.12
N PHE A 12 16.84 -18.01 2.29
CA PHE A 12 16.87 -19.23 3.10
C PHE A 12 15.47 -19.79 3.39
N ARG A 13 15.19 -20.97 2.84
CA ARG A 13 13.88 -21.65 2.94
C ARG A 13 13.40 -21.89 4.39
N TRP A 14 14.30 -22.05 5.34
CA TRP A 14 13.96 -22.34 6.74
C TRP A 14 13.31 -21.16 7.48
N THR A 15 13.46 -19.93 6.97
CA THR A 15 12.81 -18.73 7.53
C THR A 15 11.31 -18.70 7.26
N LYS A 16 10.84 -19.46 6.25
CA LYS A 16 9.45 -19.49 5.76
C LYS A 16 8.90 -18.09 5.41
N ALA A 17 9.77 -17.17 5.02
CA ALA A 17 9.42 -15.80 4.70
C ALA A 17 9.50 -15.48 3.19
N ASN A 18 9.88 -16.43 2.33
CA ASN A 18 9.98 -16.21 0.88
C ASN A 18 8.65 -15.95 0.18
N HIS A 19 7.55 -16.46 0.74
CA HIS A 19 6.18 -16.29 0.27
C HIS A 19 5.22 -16.60 1.43
N ILE A 20 3.93 -16.42 1.22
CA ILE A 20 2.89 -16.99 2.08
C ILE A 20 2.04 -17.99 1.29
N LEU A 21 1.37 -18.89 2.01
CA LEU A 21 0.40 -19.82 1.46
C LEU A 21 -0.94 -19.56 2.12
N LEU A 22 -1.97 -19.30 1.33
CA LEU A 22 -3.33 -19.12 1.81
C LEU A 22 -4.29 -20.08 1.10
N ASP A 23 -5.39 -20.41 1.77
CA ASP A 23 -6.46 -21.20 1.18
C ASP A 23 -7.15 -20.40 0.07
N ASP A 24 -7.57 -21.10 -0.98
CA ASP A 24 -8.27 -20.47 -2.10
C ASP A 24 -9.69 -20.14 -1.65
N LEU A 25 -10.19 -18.96 -2.03
CA LEU A 25 -11.57 -18.59 -1.77
C LEU A 25 -12.41 -18.87 -3.00
N ASN A 26 -13.58 -19.49 -2.81
CA ASN A 26 -14.55 -19.65 -3.89
C ASN A 26 -15.39 -18.37 -3.99
N ILE A 27 -14.94 -17.43 -4.82
CA ILE A 27 -15.58 -16.13 -5.00
C ILE A 27 -16.56 -16.19 -6.16
N ASN A 28 -17.84 -15.99 -5.87
CA ASN A 28 -18.84 -15.79 -6.91
C ASN A 28 -18.87 -14.31 -7.30
N LYS A 29 -18.54 -14.00 -8.56
CA LYS A 29 -18.69 -12.65 -9.10
C LYS A 29 -20.12 -12.15 -8.90
N THR A 30 -20.27 -11.00 -8.26
CA THR A 30 -21.53 -10.26 -8.19
C THR A 30 -21.40 -8.97 -8.99
N GLU A 31 -22.53 -8.35 -9.36
CA GLU A 31 -22.50 -6.96 -9.78
C GLU A 31 -22.04 -6.07 -8.62
N TYR A 32 -21.38 -4.96 -8.95
CA TYR A 32 -20.94 -3.96 -8.00
C TYR A 32 -21.56 -2.61 -8.40
N ASN A 33 -22.73 -2.31 -7.84
CA ASN A 33 -23.60 -1.19 -8.24
C ASN A 33 -23.51 -0.01 -7.26
N TYR A 34 -22.41 0.10 -6.52
CA TYR A 34 -22.21 1.18 -5.56
C TYR A 34 -21.76 2.48 -6.25
N ASN A 35 -22.35 3.62 -5.87
CA ASN A 35 -21.90 4.92 -6.37
C ASN A 35 -20.59 5.33 -5.68
N THR A 36 -19.49 5.05 -6.35
CA THR A 36 -18.13 5.19 -5.81
C THR A 36 -17.55 6.59 -5.94
N VAL A 37 -17.86 7.34 -7.00
CA VAL A 37 -17.19 8.63 -7.25
C VAL A 37 -17.92 9.74 -6.50
N LYS A 38 -17.32 10.26 -5.43
CA LYS A 38 -17.88 11.37 -4.63
C LYS A 38 -17.43 12.74 -5.14
N VAL A 39 -16.20 12.83 -5.64
CA VAL A 39 -15.59 14.07 -6.16
C VAL A 39 -14.91 13.75 -7.49
N GLY A 40 -14.97 14.69 -8.44
CA GLY A 40 -14.25 14.59 -9.72
C GLY A 40 -14.94 13.73 -10.79
N LYS A 41 -16.26 13.54 -10.72
CA LYS A 41 -17.04 12.65 -11.61
C LYS A 41 -16.76 12.86 -13.11
N ASP A 42 -16.59 14.10 -13.54
CA ASP A 42 -16.35 14.43 -14.96
C ASP A 42 -15.00 13.92 -15.49
N ASN A 43 -14.08 13.52 -14.60
CA ASN A 43 -12.75 13.03 -14.91
C ASN A 43 -12.59 11.52 -14.66
N VAL A 44 -13.70 10.83 -14.39
CA VAL A 44 -13.74 9.39 -14.15
C VAL A 44 -14.66 8.73 -15.17
N SER A 45 -14.14 7.74 -15.90
CA SER A 45 -14.87 7.01 -16.93
C SER A 45 -14.90 5.51 -16.65
N ASP A 46 -15.92 4.82 -17.16
CA ASP A 46 -16.04 3.36 -17.12
C ASP A 46 -15.35 2.68 -18.31
N ILE A 47 -14.95 3.47 -19.31
CA ILE A 47 -14.34 3.04 -20.57
C ILE A 47 -12.96 3.73 -20.70
N PRO A 48 -11.94 3.07 -21.26
CA PRO A 48 -10.63 3.69 -21.48
C PRO A 48 -10.73 5.03 -22.21
N MET A 49 -10.14 6.08 -21.62
CA MET A 49 -10.08 7.43 -22.22
C MET A 49 -8.73 7.73 -22.90
N ALA A 50 -7.76 6.83 -22.74
CA ALA A 50 -6.41 6.90 -23.28
C ALA A 50 -5.92 5.47 -23.62
N GLU A 51 -4.72 5.35 -24.18
CA GLU A 51 -4.07 4.05 -24.33
C GLU A 51 -3.96 3.38 -22.95
N GLU A 52 -4.33 2.10 -22.89
CA GLU A 52 -4.27 1.35 -21.64
C GLU A 52 -2.83 1.28 -21.12
N ILE A 53 -2.69 1.43 -19.80
CA ILE A 53 -1.40 1.35 -19.14
C ILE A 53 -0.94 -0.11 -19.21
N LYS A 54 0.05 -0.38 -20.05
CA LYS A 54 0.61 -1.71 -20.25
C LYS A 54 1.36 -2.15 -18.99
N ILE A 55 0.91 -3.25 -18.42
CA ILE A 55 1.62 -3.97 -17.36
C ILE A 55 2.80 -4.72 -18.01
N LYS A 56 3.99 -4.70 -17.37
CA LYS A 56 5.11 -5.52 -17.83
C LYS A 56 4.84 -7.01 -17.57
N ASP A 57 5.33 -7.88 -18.44
CA ASP A 57 5.14 -9.34 -18.34
C ASP A 57 5.70 -9.94 -17.04
N ASP A 58 6.65 -9.26 -16.39
CA ASP A 58 7.25 -9.68 -15.12
C ASP A 58 6.45 -9.24 -13.87
N PHE A 59 5.40 -8.42 -14.04
CA PHE A 59 4.48 -8.10 -12.97
C PHE A 59 3.42 -9.19 -12.83
N VAL A 60 3.52 -9.97 -11.76
CA VAL A 60 2.63 -11.11 -11.49
C VAL A 60 1.54 -10.79 -10.46
N GLY A 61 1.50 -9.56 -9.93
CA GLY A 61 0.63 -9.22 -8.81
C GLY A 61 0.96 -10.03 -7.54
N ALA A 62 0.05 -10.04 -6.58
CA ALA A 62 0.26 -10.80 -5.35
C ALA A 62 0.34 -12.31 -5.64
N SER A 63 -0.42 -12.79 -6.62
CA SER A 63 -0.29 -14.10 -7.25
C SER A 63 -0.75 -13.97 -8.71
N LYS A 64 -0.30 -14.86 -9.59
CA LYS A 64 -0.75 -14.85 -10.99
C LYS A 64 -2.25 -15.05 -11.07
N GLU A 65 -2.77 -15.99 -10.30
CA GLU A 65 -4.18 -16.35 -10.22
C GLU A 65 -5.04 -15.16 -9.75
N SER A 66 -4.61 -14.43 -8.72
CA SER A 66 -5.34 -13.26 -8.24
C SER A 66 -5.26 -12.07 -9.21
N LEU A 67 -4.14 -11.91 -9.93
CA LEU A 67 -4.02 -10.87 -10.95
C LEU A 67 -4.92 -11.19 -12.16
N GLU A 68 -4.89 -12.43 -12.65
CA GLU A 68 -5.75 -12.92 -13.72
C GLU A 68 -7.24 -12.75 -13.37
N GLU A 69 -7.65 -13.02 -12.13
CA GLU A 69 -9.01 -12.76 -11.65
C GLU A 69 -9.44 -11.30 -11.93
N VAL A 70 -8.58 -10.32 -11.62
CA VAL A 70 -8.91 -8.91 -11.89
C VAL A 70 -8.98 -8.63 -13.39
N LEU A 71 -7.99 -9.10 -14.15
CA LEU A 71 -7.91 -8.83 -15.58
C LEU A 71 -9.09 -9.40 -16.37
N GLU A 72 -9.53 -10.61 -16.02
CA GLU A 72 -10.58 -11.32 -16.75
C GLU A 72 -11.99 -10.96 -16.25
N ILE A 73 -12.19 -10.89 -14.94
CA ILE A 73 -13.54 -10.87 -14.36
C ILE A 73 -13.87 -9.63 -13.52
N ALA A 74 -13.06 -8.56 -13.56
CA ALA A 74 -13.37 -7.30 -12.88
C ALA A 74 -14.85 -6.88 -13.05
N ASN A 75 -15.49 -6.58 -11.92
CA ASN A 75 -16.86 -6.09 -11.83
C ASN A 75 -16.92 -4.57 -11.59
N TYR A 76 -15.77 -3.95 -11.35
CA TYR A 76 -15.62 -2.51 -11.20
C TYR A 76 -14.42 -2.04 -12.03
N LYS A 77 -14.67 -1.17 -13.02
CA LYS A 77 -13.61 -0.54 -13.82
C LYS A 77 -13.71 0.97 -13.75
N LYS A 78 -12.58 1.65 -13.57
CA LYS A 78 -12.50 3.12 -13.63
C LYS A 78 -11.22 3.58 -14.31
N TYR A 79 -11.37 4.58 -15.16
CA TYR A 79 -10.29 5.25 -15.85
C TYR A 79 -10.30 6.72 -15.45
N ILE A 80 -9.20 7.15 -14.85
CA ILE A 80 -8.94 8.51 -14.42
C ILE A 80 -7.87 9.08 -15.34
N PHE A 81 -8.21 10.13 -16.07
CA PHE A 81 -7.32 10.70 -17.08
C PHE A 81 -7.22 12.21 -16.92
N ALA A 82 -6.02 12.72 -16.64
CA ALA A 82 -5.72 14.14 -16.67
C ALA A 82 -5.03 14.50 -18.00
N LYS A 83 -5.54 15.54 -18.67
CA LYS A 83 -4.89 16.16 -19.81
C LYS A 83 -3.63 16.91 -19.37
N SER A 84 -2.81 17.31 -20.33
CA SER A 84 -1.59 18.06 -20.03
C SER A 84 -1.91 19.38 -19.31
N GLY A 85 -1.19 19.64 -18.20
CA GLY A 85 -1.39 20.82 -17.36
C GLY A 85 -2.66 20.82 -16.51
N GLU A 86 -3.48 19.76 -16.54
CA GLU A 86 -4.73 19.69 -15.80
C GLU A 86 -4.50 19.38 -14.31
N ASN A 87 -5.35 19.94 -13.45
CA ASN A 87 -5.37 19.63 -12.02
C ASN A 87 -6.66 18.87 -11.69
N LEU A 88 -6.54 17.67 -11.12
CA LEU A 88 -7.66 16.83 -10.74
C LEU A 88 -7.67 16.59 -9.23
N ASP A 89 -8.87 16.55 -8.66
CA ASP A 89 -9.13 16.06 -7.32
C ASP A 89 -10.30 15.07 -7.38
N ILE A 90 -10.07 13.84 -6.90
CA ILE A 90 -10.99 12.72 -7.03
C ILE A 90 -11.12 12.00 -5.70
N TYR A 91 -12.34 11.65 -5.33
CA TYR A 91 -12.63 10.83 -4.16
C TYR A 91 -13.41 9.59 -4.58
N LEU A 92 -12.83 8.42 -4.35
CA LEU A 92 -13.45 7.11 -4.57
C LEU A 92 -13.81 6.49 -3.22
N ASP A 93 -15.11 6.32 -2.97
CA ASP A 93 -15.69 5.59 -1.84
C ASP A 93 -16.00 4.15 -2.28
N LEU A 94 -15.17 3.21 -1.87
CA LEU A 94 -15.17 1.81 -2.28
C LEU A 94 -15.73 0.95 -1.14
N LYS A 95 -17.05 0.79 -1.13
CA LYS A 95 -17.77 0.13 -0.05
C LYS A 95 -18.17 -1.30 -0.37
N THR A 96 -17.72 -2.25 0.45
CA THR A 96 -18.23 -3.62 0.46
C THR A 96 -19.31 -3.80 1.52
N ASN A 97 -20.47 -4.32 1.15
CA ASN A 97 -21.60 -4.56 2.05
C ASN A 97 -22.44 -5.75 1.55
N GLU A 98 -23.53 -6.10 2.22
CA GLU A 98 -24.38 -7.23 1.81
C GLU A 98 -24.88 -7.11 0.35
N ALA A 99 -25.20 -5.89 -0.11
CA ALA A 99 -25.64 -5.66 -1.48
C ALA A 99 -24.49 -5.58 -2.50
N ASN A 100 -23.25 -5.37 -2.04
CA ASN A 100 -22.05 -5.28 -2.88
C ASN A 100 -20.91 -6.05 -2.17
N PRO A 101 -21.01 -7.38 -2.05
CA PRO A 101 -20.10 -8.14 -1.20
C PRO A 101 -18.72 -8.33 -1.85
N VAL A 102 -18.66 -8.34 -3.18
CA VAL A 102 -17.45 -8.64 -3.92
C VAL A 102 -17.04 -7.42 -4.74
N LEU A 103 -15.84 -6.90 -4.48
CA LEU A 103 -15.20 -5.85 -5.28
C LEU A 103 -13.98 -6.42 -5.99
N ILE A 104 -14.11 -6.66 -7.31
CA ILE A 104 -13.00 -7.02 -8.19
C ILE A 104 -12.75 -5.82 -9.10
N GLY A 105 -11.76 -5.00 -8.75
CA GLY A 105 -11.56 -3.66 -9.29
C GLY A 105 -10.37 -3.53 -10.23
N ASP A 106 -10.54 -2.86 -11.37
CA ASP A 106 -9.46 -2.41 -12.24
C ASP A 106 -9.52 -0.87 -12.38
N ILE A 107 -8.58 -0.19 -11.74
CA ILE A 107 -8.49 1.28 -11.70
C ILE A 107 -7.24 1.72 -12.44
N SER A 108 -7.41 2.52 -13.49
CA SER A 108 -6.29 3.09 -14.26
C SER A 108 -6.23 4.60 -14.06
N ILE A 109 -5.06 5.11 -13.67
CA ILE A 109 -4.80 6.52 -13.40
C ILE A 109 -3.69 6.99 -14.32
N TYR A 110 -4.02 7.91 -15.22
CA TYR A 110 -3.11 8.43 -16.22
C TYR A 110 -3.01 9.96 -16.07
N GLY A 111 -1.84 10.43 -15.67
CA GLY A 111 -1.48 11.85 -15.70
C GLY A 111 -0.62 12.18 -16.92
N LYS A 112 -1.15 12.98 -17.86
CA LYS A 112 -0.34 13.53 -18.96
C LYS A 112 0.67 14.56 -18.49
N GLU A 113 1.57 14.96 -19.38
CA GLU A 113 2.64 15.91 -19.08
C GLU A 113 2.17 17.13 -18.27
N ASN A 114 2.91 17.49 -17.22
CA ASN A 114 2.63 18.65 -16.36
C ASN A 114 1.28 18.61 -15.61
N SER A 115 0.55 17.49 -15.62
CA SER A 115 -0.70 17.35 -14.85
C SER A 115 -0.43 17.15 -13.36
N ASN A 116 -1.43 17.42 -12.53
CA ASN A 116 -1.39 17.17 -11.09
C ASN A 116 -2.70 16.52 -10.65
N ILE A 117 -2.62 15.31 -10.12
CA ILE A 117 -3.76 14.51 -9.70
C ILE A 117 -3.67 14.29 -8.19
N GLN A 118 -4.75 14.59 -7.47
CA GLN A 118 -4.98 14.16 -6.10
C GLN A 118 -6.11 13.12 -6.11
N ILE A 119 -5.89 11.96 -5.50
CA ILE A 119 -6.92 10.93 -5.37
C ILE A 119 -6.99 10.47 -3.92
N THR A 120 -8.20 10.43 -3.39
CA THR A 120 -8.51 9.70 -2.15
C THR A 120 -9.25 8.42 -2.49
N MET A 121 -8.74 7.27 -2.03
CA MET A 121 -9.41 5.97 -2.13
C MET A 121 -9.76 5.48 -0.73
N ASP A 122 -11.05 5.38 -0.43
CA ASP A 122 -11.55 4.99 0.89
C ASP A 122 -12.29 3.67 0.79
N TYR A 123 -11.66 2.60 1.28
CA TYR A 123 -12.22 1.26 1.31
C TYR A 123 -12.91 1.01 2.64
N SER A 124 -14.23 0.78 2.62
CA SER A 124 -15.03 0.64 3.85
C SER A 124 -16.01 -0.56 3.79
N GLY A 125 -16.46 -1.01 4.96
CA GLY A 125 -17.46 -2.07 5.08
C GLY A 125 -17.13 -3.14 6.12
N ASP A 126 -18.14 -3.73 6.73
CA ASP A 126 -18.02 -4.71 7.82
C ASP A 126 -18.72 -6.03 7.52
N TYR A 127 -19.15 -6.23 6.28
CA TYR A 127 -19.79 -7.48 5.87
C TYR A 127 -18.76 -8.63 5.82
N LYS A 128 -18.93 -9.63 6.69
CA LYS A 128 -17.94 -10.71 6.89
C LYS A 128 -17.66 -11.57 5.65
N ASN A 129 -18.64 -11.72 4.77
CA ASN A 129 -18.47 -12.50 3.54
C ASN A 129 -17.99 -11.64 2.36
N ALA A 130 -17.51 -10.42 2.64
CA ALA A 130 -16.99 -9.56 1.59
C ALA A 130 -15.59 -9.97 1.15
N TYR A 131 -15.27 -9.63 -0.08
CA TYR A 131 -13.98 -9.87 -0.71
C TYR A 131 -13.58 -8.66 -1.54
N THR A 132 -12.29 -8.32 -1.53
CA THR A 132 -11.76 -7.24 -2.35
C THR A 132 -10.48 -7.69 -3.03
N ASN A 133 -10.43 -7.55 -4.35
CA ASN A 133 -9.23 -7.76 -5.15
C ASN A 133 -9.14 -6.64 -6.19
N VAL A 134 -8.15 -5.76 -6.07
CA VAL A 134 -8.08 -4.54 -6.88
C VAL A 134 -6.71 -4.36 -7.50
N LEU A 135 -6.69 -4.13 -8.81
CA LEU A 135 -5.55 -3.66 -9.56
C LEU A 135 -5.64 -2.14 -9.75
N THR A 136 -4.59 -1.43 -9.35
CA THR A 136 -4.39 -0.01 -9.63
C THR A 136 -3.20 0.18 -10.54
N ARG A 137 -3.44 0.67 -11.76
CA ARG A 137 -2.40 1.04 -12.73
C ARG A 137 -2.19 2.55 -12.70
N ILE A 138 -0.94 2.98 -12.61
CA ILE A 138 -0.59 4.41 -12.54
C ILE A 138 0.44 4.72 -13.61
N LYS A 139 0.18 5.74 -14.42
CA LYS A 139 1.16 6.29 -15.37
C LYS A 139 1.28 7.80 -15.15
N ALA A 140 2.46 8.22 -14.72
CA ALA A 140 2.84 9.62 -14.60
C ALA A 140 3.80 9.98 -15.75
N GLU A 141 3.30 10.72 -16.74
CA GLU A 141 4.14 11.26 -17.82
C GLU A 141 5.06 12.39 -17.32
N LYS A 142 5.87 12.92 -18.24
CA LYS A 142 6.84 13.97 -17.98
C LYS A 142 6.32 15.12 -17.11
N ASN A 143 7.01 15.44 -16.03
CA ASN A 143 6.65 16.50 -15.06
C ASN A 143 5.27 16.35 -14.38
N SER A 144 4.56 15.24 -14.56
CA SER A 144 3.26 15.03 -13.91
C SER A 144 3.42 14.62 -12.45
N LYS A 145 2.42 14.95 -11.62
CA LYS A 145 2.42 14.63 -10.19
C LYS A 145 1.14 13.90 -9.83
N ILE A 146 1.24 12.69 -9.30
CA ILE A 146 0.09 11.89 -8.90
C ILE A 146 0.24 11.61 -7.41
N ASN A 147 -0.70 12.13 -6.61
CA ASN A 147 -0.72 11.97 -5.16
C ASN A 147 -1.96 11.18 -4.78
N ILE A 148 -1.78 10.04 -4.13
CA ILE A 148 -2.86 9.14 -3.76
C ILE A 148 -2.82 8.92 -2.25
N VAL A 149 -3.97 9.10 -1.60
CA VAL A 149 -4.21 8.71 -0.22
C VAL A 149 -5.21 7.56 -0.23
N LYS A 150 -4.77 6.39 0.22
CA LYS A 150 -5.60 5.20 0.35
C LYS A 150 -5.82 4.88 1.82
N VAL A 151 -7.08 4.73 2.22
CA VAL A 151 -7.44 4.31 3.58
C VAL A 151 -8.31 3.06 3.48
N GLN A 152 -7.85 1.95 4.05
CA GLN A 152 -8.59 0.70 4.16
C GLN A 152 -9.10 0.50 5.57
N ARG A 153 -10.42 0.39 5.67
CA ARG A 153 -11.17 0.29 6.93
C ARG A 153 -12.17 -0.85 6.92
N GLN A 154 -12.02 -1.76 5.96
CA GLN A 154 -12.86 -2.94 5.86
C GLN A 154 -12.63 -3.86 7.08
N GLY A 155 -13.68 -4.58 7.47
CA GLY A 155 -13.68 -5.50 8.61
C GLY A 155 -12.87 -6.79 8.37
N GLU A 156 -13.36 -7.90 8.91
CA GLU A 156 -12.75 -9.24 8.75
C GLU A 156 -12.98 -9.77 7.33
N ILE A 157 -12.15 -9.32 6.37
CA ILE A 157 -12.22 -9.74 4.96
C ILE A 157 -10.84 -10.10 4.43
N ARG A 158 -10.79 -10.78 3.27
CA ARG A 158 -9.59 -10.82 2.42
C ARG A 158 -9.57 -9.60 1.48
N HIS A 159 -8.51 -8.80 1.58
CA HIS A 159 -8.24 -7.64 0.75
C HIS A 159 -6.92 -7.84 0.00
N ILE A 160 -7.00 -7.93 -1.32
CA ILE A 160 -5.85 -8.09 -2.21
C ILE A 160 -5.70 -6.80 -3.03
N GLU A 161 -4.50 -6.25 -3.05
CA GLU A 161 -4.17 -5.06 -3.81
C GLU A 161 -2.96 -5.33 -4.70
N HIS A 162 -3.11 -5.01 -5.98
CA HIS A 162 -2.06 -5.00 -6.96
C HIS A 162 -1.84 -3.55 -7.39
N ARG A 163 -0.61 -3.04 -7.28
CA ARG A 163 -0.27 -1.71 -7.77
C ARG A 163 0.90 -1.79 -8.73
N TYR A 164 0.70 -1.25 -9.92
CA TYR A 164 1.75 -1.11 -10.91
C TYR A 164 1.84 0.36 -11.34
N SER A 165 2.99 0.98 -11.09
CA SER A 165 3.24 2.40 -11.39
C SER A 165 4.37 2.57 -12.39
N GLN A 166 4.20 3.48 -13.34
CA GLN A 166 5.21 3.89 -14.31
C GLN A 166 5.40 5.40 -14.20
N VAL A 167 6.62 5.83 -13.95
CA VAL A 167 6.98 7.24 -13.74
C VAL A 167 8.01 7.66 -14.77
N GLU A 168 7.64 8.59 -15.64
CA GLU A 168 8.49 9.12 -16.69
C GLU A 168 9.34 10.31 -16.19
N GLU A 169 10.05 10.98 -17.10
CA GLU A 169 11.06 11.99 -16.79
C GLU A 169 10.51 13.12 -15.90
N ASN A 170 11.14 13.41 -14.76
CA ASN A 170 10.67 14.39 -13.77
C ASN A 170 9.23 14.15 -13.23
N GLY A 171 8.62 12.98 -13.51
CA GLY A 171 7.34 12.61 -12.93
C GLY A 171 7.46 12.26 -11.45
N GLU A 172 6.36 12.38 -10.71
CA GLU A 172 6.32 12.11 -9.27
C GLU A 172 5.05 11.32 -8.91
N VAL A 173 5.22 10.19 -8.23
CA VAL A 173 4.13 9.44 -7.60
C VAL A 173 4.31 9.47 -6.09
N LYS A 174 3.33 10.04 -5.39
CA LYS A 174 3.20 9.92 -3.93
C LYS A 174 2.04 9.00 -3.60
N TYR A 175 2.28 8.00 -2.76
CA TYR A 175 1.24 7.05 -2.37
C TYR A 175 1.27 6.80 -0.88
N LEU A 176 0.27 7.31 -0.16
CA LEU A 176 0.08 7.12 1.27
C LEU A 176 -1.01 6.10 1.51
N THR A 177 -0.67 4.99 2.14
CA THR A 177 -1.56 3.88 2.48
C THR A 177 -1.77 3.80 4.00
N VAL A 178 -3.02 3.79 4.44
CA VAL A 178 -3.42 3.53 5.82
C VAL A 178 -4.27 2.27 5.86
N ASN A 179 -3.78 1.21 6.51
CA ASN A 179 -4.49 -0.06 6.64
C ASN A 179 -4.94 -0.29 8.09
N LEU A 180 -6.23 -0.12 8.34
CA LEU A 180 -6.85 -0.20 9.67
C LEU A 180 -7.64 -1.49 9.89
N GLY A 181 -7.74 -2.38 8.91
CA GLY A 181 -8.53 -3.61 9.03
C GLY A 181 -8.17 -4.65 7.98
N GLY A 182 -9.02 -5.66 7.81
CA GLY A 182 -8.72 -6.86 7.04
C GLY A 182 -8.29 -8.03 7.93
N GLU A 183 -8.80 -9.23 7.62
CA GLU A 183 -8.33 -10.48 8.22
C GLU A 183 -7.09 -10.99 7.47
N GLU A 184 -7.12 -10.92 6.14
CA GLU A 184 -5.99 -11.26 5.27
C GLU A 184 -5.80 -10.10 4.29
N SER A 185 -4.72 -9.34 4.46
CA SER A 185 -4.42 -8.18 3.63
C SER A 185 -3.13 -8.39 2.86
N LEU A 186 -3.24 -8.45 1.53
CA LEU A 186 -2.14 -8.77 0.62
C LEU A 186 -1.90 -7.57 -0.29
N TYR A 187 -0.71 -7.00 -0.19
CA TYR A 187 -0.32 -5.83 -0.96
C TYR A 187 0.87 -6.18 -1.84
N HIS A 188 0.70 -6.04 -3.15
CA HIS A 188 1.76 -6.28 -4.12
C HIS A 188 1.99 -5.04 -4.97
N PHE A 189 3.07 -4.33 -4.65
CA PHE A 189 3.36 -3.04 -5.21
C PHE A 189 4.66 -3.05 -6.00
N VAL A 190 4.59 -2.58 -7.25
CA VAL A 190 5.74 -2.37 -8.12
C VAL A 190 5.69 -0.96 -8.69
N THR A 191 6.80 -0.23 -8.60
CA THR A 191 6.93 1.13 -9.12
C THR A 191 8.18 1.23 -9.99
N ASP A 192 7.97 1.55 -11.27
CA ASP A 192 9.03 1.73 -12.24
C ASP A 192 9.34 3.22 -12.40
N LEU A 193 10.53 3.60 -11.97
CA LEU A 193 11.13 4.90 -12.20
C LEU A 193 11.85 4.87 -13.57
N ILE A 194 11.07 5.05 -14.63
CA ILE A 194 11.49 4.84 -16.02
C ILE A 194 12.33 6.00 -16.52
N GLY A 195 11.90 7.23 -16.26
CA GLY A 195 12.56 8.43 -16.77
C GLY A 195 13.58 9.02 -15.82
N ASP A 196 14.48 9.84 -16.36
CA ASP A 196 15.46 10.57 -15.56
C ASP A 196 14.76 11.53 -14.58
N ASN A 197 15.33 11.68 -13.37
CA ASN A 197 14.79 12.52 -12.30
C ASN A 197 13.36 12.14 -11.84
N SER A 198 12.88 10.94 -12.19
CA SER A 198 11.59 10.44 -11.73
C SER A 198 11.60 10.15 -10.23
N LYS A 199 10.44 10.30 -9.59
CA LYS A 199 10.31 10.24 -8.12
C LYS A 199 9.18 9.34 -7.65
N ALA A 200 9.44 8.57 -6.60
CA ALA A 200 8.42 7.85 -5.83
C ALA A 200 8.59 8.10 -4.33
N ASP A 201 7.50 8.49 -3.66
CA ASP A 201 7.42 8.63 -2.20
C ASP A 201 6.23 7.79 -1.70
N LEU A 202 6.52 6.62 -1.12
CA LEU A 202 5.52 5.62 -0.77
C LEU A 202 5.49 5.42 0.76
N LYS A 203 4.36 5.71 1.40
CA LYS A 203 4.22 5.61 2.86
C LYS A 203 3.11 4.65 3.20
N THR A 204 3.36 3.72 4.11
CA THR A 204 2.35 2.77 4.60
C THR A 204 2.34 2.76 6.12
N ILE A 205 1.15 2.92 6.69
CA ILE A 205 0.90 2.59 8.11
C ILE A 205 -0.14 1.47 8.22
N TYR A 206 0.06 0.57 9.17
CA TYR A 206 -0.90 -0.50 9.41
C TYR A 206 -0.99 -0.90 10.89
N ILE A 207 -2.14 -1.46 11.27
CA ILE A 207 -2.36 -2.11 12.57
C ILE A 207 -2.81 -3.55 12.32
N GLY A 208 -2.06 -4.52 12.86
CA GLY A 208 -2.49 -5.92 12.91
C GLY A 208 -3.04 -6.28 14.28
N GLU A 209 -4.19 -6.96 14.32
CA GLU A 209 -4.85 -7.39 15.55
C GLU A 209 -5.56 -8.74 15.39
N GLY A 210 -6.00 -9.33 16.51
CA GLY A 210 -6.62 -10.65 16.50
C GLY A 210 -5.69 -11.71 15.91
N LYS A 211 -6.12 -12.35 14.81
CA LYS A 211 -5.34 -13.32 14.04
C LYS A 211 -5.02 -12.82 12.64
N SER A 212 -5.09 -11.50 12.41
CA SER A 212 -4.92 -10.94 11.07
C SER A 212 -3.56 -11.29 10.49
N LEU A 213 -3.54 -11.45 9.18
CA LEU A 213 -2.34 -11.62 8.37
C LEU A 213 -2.20 -10.41 7.45
N THR A 214 -1.07 -9.72 7.56
CA THR A 214 -0.70 -8.61 6.67
C THR A 214 0.54 -9.01 5.89
N ASP A 215 0.47 -8.90 4.57
CA ASP A 215 1.57 -9.25 3.69
C ASP A 215 1.84 -8.10 2.72
N ILE A 216 3.02 -7.50 2.83
CA ILE A 216 3.40 -6.31 2.07
C ILE A 216 4.62 -6.65 1.23
N TYR A 217 4.44 -6.61 -0.08
CA TYR A 217 5.50 -6.65 -1.07
C TYR A 217 5.61 -5.29 -1.73
N ASN A 218 6.80 -4.70 -1.73
CA ASN A 218 7.07 -3.41 -2.37
C ASN A 218 8.39 -3.46 -3.12
N ASN A 219 8.37 -3.16 -4.42
CA ASN A 219 9.55 -3.12 -5.27
C ASN A 219 9.60 -1.81 -6.05
N ILE A 220 10.62 -0.98 -5.80
CA ILE A 220 10.94 0.17 -6.64
C ILE A 220 12.07 -0.22 -7.59
N ARG A 221 11.82 -0.10 -8.89
CA ARG A 221 12.77 -0.41 -9.96
C ARG A 221 13.26 0.87 -10.62
N PHE A 222 14.56 1.13 -10.52
CA PHE A 222 15.20 2.33 -11.05
C PHE A 222 15.77 2.04 -12.43
N TYR A 223 15.24 2.69 -13.46
CA TYR A 223 15.75 2.60 -14.84
C TYR A 223 16.39 3.92 -15.30
N GLY A 224 15.77 5.06 -14.97
CA GLY A 224 16.27 6.38 -15.29
C GLY A 224 17.43 6.82 -14.40
N LYS A 225 18.18 7.83 -14.83
CA LYS A 225 19.25 8.45 -14.05
C LYS A 225 18.71 9.44 -13.04
N ASN A 226 19.44 9.68 -11.96
CA ASN A 226 19.07 10.65 -10.92
C ASN A 226 17.64 10.42 -10.37
N ALA A 227 17.12 9.19 -10.45
CA ALA A 227 15.81 8.87 -9.93
C ALA A 227 15.88 8.78 -8.39
N ASN A 228 14.79 9.13 -7.72
CA ASN A 228 14.70 9.05 -6.26
C ASN A 228 13.45 8.25 -5.87
N GLY A 229 13.62 7.21 -5.07
CA GLY A 229 12.56 6.26 -4.80
C GLY A 229 12.62 5.77 -3.37
N ASP A 230 11.69 6.26 -2.56
CA ASP A 230 11.69 6.01 -1.12
C ASP A 230 10.40 5.32 -0.72
N PHE A 231 10.50 4.37 0.22
CA PHE A 231 9.33 3.84 0.89
C PHE A 231 9.51 3.63 2.39
N ILE A 232 8.48 4.02 3.13
CA ILE A 232 8.41 3.92 4.59
C ILE A 232 7.21 3.06 4.98
N VAL A 233 7.45 2.03 5.80
CA VAL A 233 6.43 1.12 6.30
C VAL A 233 6.47 1.13 7.82
N LYS A 234 5.41 1.65 8.46
CA LYS A 234 5.28 1.65 9.93
C LYS A 234 4.12 0.79 10.38
N GLY A 235 4.36 -0.07 11.35
CA GLY A 235 3.39 -1.05 11.83
C GLY A 235 3.24 -1.09 13.33
N ALA A 236 2.06 -1.50 13.80
CA ALA A 236 1.83 -1.92 15.17
C ALA A 236 1.09 -3.27 15.16
N LEU A 237 1.59 -4.23 15.93
CA LEU A 237 1.00 -5.58 15.99
C LEU A 237 0.61 -5.91 17.42
N LYS A 238 -0.60 -6.44 17.61
CA LYS A 238 -1.08 -7.01 18.88
C LYS A 238 -1.77 -8.35 18.68
N ASP A 239 -2.23 -8.93 19.78
CA ASP A 239 -2.88 -10.24 19.87
C ASP A 239 -2.01 -11.37 19.29
N GLN A 240 -2.43 -12.01 18.19
CA GLN A 240 -1.71 -13.08 17.48
C GLN A 240 -1.47 -12.71 16.02
N ALA A 241 -1.50 -11.41 15.70
CA ALA A 241 -1.34 -10.92 14.34
C ALA A 241 0.02 -11.31 13.76
N LYS A 242 0.04 -11.54 12.44
CA LYS A 242 1.24 -11.90 11.70
C LYS A 242 1.45 -10.91 10.56
N LYS A 243 2.69 -10.48 10.38
CA LYS A 243 3.08 -9.61 9.28
C LYS A 243 4.28 -10.18 8.54
N TYR A 244 4.21 -10.12 7.21
CA TYR A 244 5.35 -10.35 6.33
C TYR A 244 5.61 -9.09 5.49
N PHE A 245 6.88 -8.72 5.40
CA PHE A 245 7.33 -7.58 4.63
C PHE A 245 8.48 -7.99 3.72
N ARG A 246 8.37 -7.66 2.44
CA ARG A 246 9.36 -7.90 1.39
C ARG A 246 9.56 -6.59 0.63
N GLY A 247 10.61 -5.87 0.99
CA GLY A 247 10.99 -4.62 0.36
C GLY A 247 12.11 -4.87 -0.65
N THR A 248 12.08 -4.19 -1.79
CA THR A 248 13.14 -4.26 -2.77
C THR A 248 13.42 -2.88 -3.38
N LEU A 249 14.68 -2.48 -3.34
CA LEU A 249 15.24 -1.41 -4.17
C LEU A 249 16.07 -2.06 -5.27
N ASP A 250 15.63 -1.94 -6.51
CA ASP A 250 16.25 -2.60 -7.68
C ASP A 250 16.82 -1.57 -8.65
N PHE A 251 18.12 -1.34 -8.55
CA PHE A 251 18.87 -0.43 -9.41
C PHE A 251 19.29 -1.14 -10.69
N ILE A 252 18.59 -0.86 -11.79
CA ILE A 252 18.90 -1.46 -13.09
C ILE A 252 20.09 -0.73 -13.71
N LYS A 253 20.96 -1.47 -14.40
CA LYS A 253 22.08 -0.91 -15.14
C LYS A 253 21.63 0.26 -16.03
N GLY A 254 22.29 1.40 -15.91
CA GLY A 254 21.93 2.66 -16.57
C GLY A 254 21.29 3.70 -15.63
N SER A 255 20.86 3.30 -14.43
CA SER A 255 20.20 4.17 -13.43
C SER A 255 21.18 5.04 -12.60
N SER A 256 22.33 5.41 -13.18
CA SER A 256 23.40 6.15 -12.51
C SER A 256 22.87 7.42 -11.81
N GLN A 257 23.44 7.69 -10.63
CA GLN A 257 23.09 8.74 -9.67
C GLN A 257 21.71 8.59 -9.02
N SER A 258 21.05 7.44 -9.19
CA SER A 258 19.78 7.19 -8.51
C SER A 258 20.00 6.89 -7.02
N THR A 259 18.99 7.27 -6.24
CA THR A 259 18.98 7.15 -4.79
C THR A 259 17.69 6.47 -4.33
N GLY A 260 17.76 5.66 -3.28
CA GLY A 260 16.55 5.10 -2.69
C GLY A 260 16.73 4.77 -1.21
N ASP A 261 15.70 5.10 -0.42
CA ASP A 261 15.64 4.85 1.01
C ASP A 261 14.45 3.91 1.35
N GLU A 262 14.77 2.76 1.93
CA GLU A 262 13.81 1.81 2.50
C GLU A 262 13.83 1.91 4.04
N GLU A 263 12.67 2.18 4.66
CA GLU A 263 12.51 2.11 6.12
C GLU A 263 11.30 1.25 6.51
N GLU A 264 11.53 0.22 7.31
CA GLU A 264 10.49 -0.47 8.07
C GLU A 264 10.67 -0.29 9.58
N LYS A 265 9.60 0.10 10.27
CA LYS A 265 9.53 0.15 11.73
C LYS A 265 8.25 -0.47 12.27
N VAL A 266 8.39 -1.57 13.03
CA VAL A 266 7.26 -2.32 13.60
C VAL A 266 7.32 -2.34 15.12
N ILE A 267 6.23 -1.90 15.76
CA ILE A 267 6.06 -1.96 17.21
C ILE A 267 5.26 -3.22 17.56
N LEU A 268 5.88 -4.10 18.36
CA LEU A 268 5.25 -5.32 18.88
C LEU A 268 4.63 -5.02 20.25
N LEU A 269 3.29 -5.05 20.34
CA LEU A 269 2.57 -4.66 21.56
C LEU A 269 2.48 -5.79 22.59
N ASN A 270 2.75 -7.04 22.17
CA ASN A 270 2.88 -8.21 23.03
C ASN A 270 3.90 -9.22 22.43
N ASP A 271 4.04 -10.39 23.06
CA ASP A 271 4.99 -11.45 22.71
C ASP A 271 4.43 -12.52 21.74
N LYS A 272 3.14 -12.47 21.43
CA LYS A 272 2.42 -13.48 20.62
C LYS A 272 2.38 -13.16 19.12
N VAL A 273 2.66 -11.90 18.77
CA VAL A 273 2.70 -11.44 17.37
C VAL A 273 3.94 -11.95 16.64
N LYS A 274 3.86 -12.00 15.31
CA LYS A 274 5.01 -12.35 14.47
C LYS A 274 5.23 -11.32 13.38
N SER A 275 6.46 -10.86 13.24
CA SER A 275 6.88 -9.91 12.21
C SER A 275 8.06 -10.51 11.45
N PHE A 276 7.90 -10.68 10.15
CA PHE A 276 8.95 -11.10 9.23
C PHE A 276 9.26 -9.95 8.28
N ALA A 277 10.55 -9.74 8.00
CA ALA A 277 11.03 -8.67 7.13
C ALA A 277 12.19 -9.21 6.29
N ILE A 278 12.10 -9.04 4.98
CA ILE A 278 13.18 -9.34 4.03
C ILE A 278 13.38 -8.10 3.17
N PRO A 279 14.24 -7.16 3.59
CA PRO A 279 14.66 -6.05 2.75
C PRO A 279 15.72 -6.55 1.75
N ILE A 280 15.63 -6.12 0.50
CA ILE A 280 16.52 -6.55 -0.59
C ILE A 280 17.02 -5.30 -1.34
N LEU A 281 18.33 -5.24 -1.54
CA LEU A 281 18.95 -4.25 -2.40
C LEU A 281 19.60 -4.99 -3.58
N LEU A 282 19.10 -4.74 -4.79
CA LEU A 282 19.68 -5.26 -6.03
C LEU A 282 20.40 -4.10 -6.73
N ALA A 283 21.73 -4.15 -6.77
CA ALA A 283 22.55 -3.13 -7.41
C ALA A 283 23.13 -3.66 -8.73
N GLY A 284 22.44 -3.40 -9.83
CA GLY A 284 22.92 -3.64 -11.20
C GLY A 284 23.68 -2.46 -11.81
N GLU A 285 23.78 -1.34 -11.09
CA GLU A 285 24.52 -0.13 -11.43
C GLU A 285 25.48 0.23 -10.28
N ASP A 286 26.66 0.74 -10.61
CA ASP A 286 27.72 1.02 -9.63
C ASP A 286 27.53 2.39 -8.97
N ASP A 287 27.10 3.39 -9.75
CA ASP A 287 26.95 4.78 -9.32
C ASP A 287 25.54 5.02 -8.75
N VAL A 288 25.21 4.38 -7.61
CA VAL A 288 23.91 4.52 -6.93
C VAL A 288 24.06 4.56 -5.42
N ILE A 289 23.04 5.08 -4.73
CA ILE A 289 22.96 5.06 -3.27
C ILE A 289 21.65 4.39 -2.87
N GLY A 290 21.74 3.22 -2.23
CA GLY A 290 20.59 2.56 -1.63
C GLY A 290 20.78 2.40 -0.14
N ASN A 291 19.83 2.86 0.66
CA ASN A 291 19.76 2.59 2.09
C ASN A 291 18.56 1.71 2.38
N HIS A 292 18.71 0.80 3.33
CA HIS A 292 17.61 0.00 3.85
C HIS A 292 17.74 -0.17 5.35
N ALA A 293 16.64 0.01 6.07
CA ALA A 293 16.56 -0.15 7.51
C ALA A 293 15.27 -0.91 7.84
N ALA A 294 15.38 -2.02 8.55
CA ALA A 294 14.22 -2.76 9.04
C ALA A 294 14.37 -3.02 10.54
N SER A 295 13.36 -2.63 11.30
CA SER A 295 13.32 -2.82 12.75
C SER A 295 11.95 -3.35 13.19
N ALA A 296 11.98 -4.37 14.04
CA ALA A 296 10.80 -4.88 14.72
C ALA A 296 11.17 -5.16 16.16
N GLY A 297 10.44 -4.57 17.11
CA GLY A 297 10.77 -4.70 18.51
C GLY A 297 9.58 -4.42 19.41
N GLN A 298 9.66 -4.95 20.64
CA GLN A 298 8.75 -4.53 21.68
C GLN A 298 8.99 -3.06 22.04
N VAL A 299 8.00 -2.47 22.68
CA VAL A 299 8.09 -1.10 23.19
C VAL A 299 9.28 -0.99 24.15
N ASP A 300 10.12 0.03 23.96
CA ASP A 300 11.28 0.30 24.81
C ASP A 300 10.82 0.51 26.28
N GLU A 301 11.31 -0.34 27.18
CA GLU A 301 10.92 -0.36 28.59
C GLU A 301 11.27 0.96 29.30
N ASN A 302 12.35 1.65 28.91
CA ASN A 302 12.72 2.93 29.50
C ASN A 302 11.77 4.03 29.05
N ILE A 303 11.38 4.04 27.77
CA ILE A 303 10.38 4.99 27.25
C ILE A 303 9.03 4.72 27.92
N LEU A 304 8.64 3.46 28.04
CA LEU A 304 7.41 3.03 28.68
C LEU A 304 7.37 3.46 30.16
N PHE A 305 8.41 3.13 30.92
CA PHE A 305 8.57 3.53 32.32
C PHE A 305 8.54 5.06 32.48
N TYR A 306 9.23 5.79 31.59
CA TYR A 306 9.26 7.25 31.62
C TYR A 306 7.86 7.85 31.45
N ILE A 307 7.08 7.39 30.46
CA ILE A 307 5.72 7.89 30.24
C ILE A 307 4.82 7.51 31.43
N MET A 308 4.90 6.26 31.91
CA MET A 308 4.12 5.81 33.07
C MET A 308 4.44 6.59 34.36
N SER A 309 5.70 7.00 34.55
CA SER A 309 6.09 7.85 35.68
C SER A 309 5.41 9.23 35.70
N ARG A 310 4.82 9.65 34.58
CA ARG A 310 4.02 10.88 34.45
C ARG A 310 2.52 10.67 34.73
N GLY A 311 2.13 9.50 35.21
CA GLY A 311 0.76 9.20 35.65
C GLY A 311 -0.10 8.48 34.60
N PHE A 312 0.47 8.11 33.45
CA PHE A 312 -0.21 7.31 32.43
C PHE A 312 -0.15 5.82 32.79
N SER A 313 -1.22 5.10 32.48
CA SER A 313 -1.20 3.63 32.48
C SER A 313 -0.26 3.09 31.40
N GLU A 314 0.20 1.84 31.54
CA GLU A 314 1.02 1.16 30.52
C GLU A 314 0.35 1.20 29.14
N LYS A 315 -0.97 1.02 29.12
CA LYS A 315 -1.79 1.03 27.92
C LYS A 315 -1.80 2.41 27.24
N GLU A 316 -2.02 3.48 27.99
CA GLU A 316 -1.95 4.85 27.47
C GLU A 316 -0.54 5.16 26.96
N ALA A 317 0.50 4.71 27.66
CA ALA A 317 1.88 4.90 27.23
C ALA A 317 2.19 4.18 25.91
N LYS A 318 1.79 2.90 25.76
CA LYS A 318 1.91 2.17 24.49
C LYS A 318 1.15 2.86 23.35
N LYS A 319 -0.07 3.34 23.63
CA LYS A 319 -0.87 4.12 22.69
C LYS A 319 -0.11 5.35 22.18
N MET A 320 0.41 6.18 23.10
CA MET A 320 1.18 7.38 22.76
C MET A 320 2.43 7.08 21.90
N ILE A 321 3.11 5.96 22.17
CA ILE A 321 4.30 5.55 21.40
C ILE A 321 3.93 5.16 19.96
N VAL A 322 2.84 4.40 19.77
CA VAL A 322 2.35 4.04 18.44
C VAL A 322 1.88 5.28 17.68
N GLU A 323 1.08 6.14 18.33
CA GLU A 323 0.64 7.41 17.75
C GLU A 323 1.81 8.28 17.32
N GLY A 324 2.80 8.49 18.18
CA GLY A 324 3.99 9.26 17.85
C GLY A 324 4.77 8.68 16.66
N SER A 325 4.73 7.35 16.48
CA SER A 325 5.33 6.68 15.32
C SER A 325 4.55 6.96 14.01
N PHE A 326 3.22 6.95 14.07
CA PHE A 326 2.34 7.05 12.89
C PHE A 326 2.01 8.50 12.50
N ARG A 327 2.02 9.43 13.46
CA ARG A 327 1.59 10.81 13.28
C ARG A 327 2.27 11.54 12.11
N PRO A 328 3.59 11.39 11.88
CA PRO A 328 4.24 12.02 10.74
C PRO A 328 3.60 11.65 9.39
N ILE A 329 3.07 10.43 9.26
CA ILE A 329 2.39 9.98 8.04
C ILE A 329 0.91 10.42 8.06
N ILE A 330 0.21 10.27 9.19
CA ILE A 330 -1.21 10.67 9.30
C ILE A 330 -1.40 12.16 9.00
N ASP A 331 -0.48 13.02 9.45
CA ASP A 331 -0.57 14.47 9.25
C ASP A 331 -0.38 14.90 7.78
N GLU A 332 0.03 14.00 6.88
CA GLU A 332 0.07 14.24 5.43
C GLU A 332 -1.31 14.09 4.76
N ILE A 333 -2.28 13.43 5.40
CA ILE A 333 -3.63 13.22 4.87
C ILE A 333 -4.37 14.55 4.84
N LYS A 334 -4.51 15.18 3.66
CA LYS A 334 -5.12 16.51 3.52
C LYS A 334 -6.61 16.56 3.88
N ASN A 335 -7.35 15.49 3.64
CA ASN A 335 -8.76 15.40 3.99
C ASN A 335 -8.91 15.30 5.51
N MET A 336 -9.42 16.36 6.15
CA MET A 336 -9.52 16.45 7.62
C MET A 336 -10.47 15.41 8.20
N GLU A 337 -11.63 15.17 7.57
CA GLU A 337 -12.60 14.17 8.05
C GLU A 337 -11.99 12.76 8.05
N LEU A 338 -11.24 12.42 6.99
CA LEU A 338 -10.57 11.13 6.89
C LEU A 338 -9.40 11.03 7.86
N ARG A 339 -8.63 12.10 8.04
CA ARG A 339 -7.54 12.18 9.01
C ARG A 339 -8.06 11.95 10.44
N ASP A 340 -9.11 12.68 10.83
CA ASP A 340 -9.73 12.56 12.15
C ASP A 340 -10.29 11.16 12.36
N PHE A 341 -10.92 10.58 11.33
CA PHE A 341 -11.36 9.19 11.38
C PHE A 341 -10.20 8.21 11.64
N VAL A 342 -9.07 8.38 10.94
CA VAL A 342 -7.90 7.52 11.11
C VAL A 342 -7.37 7.60 12.54
N ILE A 343 -7.30 8.81 13.10
CA ILE A 343 -6.88 9.07 14.48
C ILE A 343 -7.85 8.40 15.46
N ASP A 344 -9.15 8.66 15.34
CA ASP A 344 -10.17 8.06 16.22
C ASP A 344 -10.18 6.52 16.17
N THR A 345 -9.87 5.96 15.01
CA THR A 345 -9.81 4.50 14.83
C THR A 345 -8.54 3.91 15.43
N LEU A 346 -7.41 4.59 15.27
CA LEU A 346 -6.15 4.25 15.93
C LEU A 346 -6.37 4.25 17.45
N ASP A 347 -6.99 5.29 17.99
CA ASP A 347 -7.35 5.42 19.40
C ASP A 347 -8.17 4.23 19.90
N LYS A 348 -9.26 3.88 19.19
CA LYS A 348 -10.14 2.75 19.56
C LYS A 348 -9.44 1.39 19.48
N LYS A 349 -8.50 1.23 18.55
CA LYS A 349 -7.71 -0.01 18.40
C LYS A 349 -6.58 -0.13 19.41
N LEU A 350 -6.10 1.00 19.95
CA LEU A 350 -5.04 1.06 20.97
C LEU A 350 -5.58 1.19 22.41
N GLU A 351 -6.85 1.60 22.58
CA GLU A 351 -7.71 1.00 23.60
C GLU A 351 -7.71 -0.53 23.40
N LYS A 352 -8.30 -1.42 24.20
CA LYS A 352 -8.11 -2.89 24.02
C LYS A 352 -6.67 -3.48 23.98
N VAL A 353 -5.58 -2.69 23.96
CA VAL A 353 -4.18 -3.15 24.15
C VAL A 353 -3.92 -3.49 25.60
#